data_AF-K9PDR9-F1
#
_entry.id   AF-K9PDR9-F1
#
_cell.length_a   1.000
_cell.length_b   1.000
_cell.length_c   1.000
_cell.angle_alpha   90.00
_cell.angle_beta   90.00
_cell.angle_gamma   90.00
#
_symmetry.space_group_name_H-M   'P 1'
#
loop_
_entity.id
_entity.type
_entity.pdbx_description
1 polymer ?
#
loop_
_entity_poly.entity_id
_entity_poly.type
_entity_poly.pdbx_seq_one_letter_code
_entity_poly.pdbx_strand_id
1 'polypeptide(L)'
;MQHSSLVTPLRQIYVLNYWYLFIMQPIEASELKAFILGLYQLDAPLPDDIQAQLKTIKIPADIGKLDAIAHSYPPLAKSYKQVWDALSAIAQTRSKGIDSIPELVSNPLNTEIDNSSREVEEALVEFDQQVDHNKLTEIARQIVQALNPVKTARDIIQTIFF
;
A
#
# COMPACT_ATOMS: atom_id res chain seq x y z
N MET A 1 15.01 -44.88 54.12
CA MET A 1 13.83 -45.53 53.51
C MET A 1 13.29 -44.62 52.43
N GLN A 2 13.24 -45.15 51.18
CA GLN A 2 12.29 -44.90 50.08
C GLN A 2 11.98 -43.43 49.69
N HIS A 3 12.50 -42.92 48.58
CA HIS A 3 11.91 -42.93 47.22
C HIS A 3 10.44 -42.47 47.18
N SER A 4 10.19 -41.32 46.54
CA SER A 4 9.10 -41.15 45.58
C SER A 4 9.29 -39.88 44.74
N SER A 5 9.59 -40.11 43.46
CA SER A 5 9.54 -39.14 42.37
C SER A 5 8.10 -38.71 42.12
N LEU A 6 7.85 -37.42 41.95
CA LEU A 6 6.64 -36.91 41.28
C LEU A 6 7.03 -35.84 40.26
N VAL A 7 7.29 -36.33 39.05
CA VAL A 7 6.67 -35.88 37.79
C VAL A 7 6.30 -34.39 37.72
N THR A 8 7.09 -33.63 36.95
CA THR A 8 6.66 -32.34 36.37
C THR A 8 5.54 -32.57 35.36
N PRO A 9 4.63 -31.60 35.16
CA PRO A 9 4.77 -30.87 33.90
C PRO A 9 4.58 -29.37 34.04
N LEU A 10 5.47 -28.66 33.34
CA LEU A 10 5.37 -27.27 32.96
C LEU A 10 3.98 -26.98 32.37
N ARG A 11 3.12 -26.27 33.11
CA ARG A 11 1.93 -25.61 32.56
C ARG A 11 1.68 -24.31 33.31
N GLN A 12 2.25 -23.23 32.80
CA GLN A 12 1.52 -22.10 32.20
C GLN A 12 2.52 -20.95 31.99
N ILE A 13 3.32 -21.06 30.94
CA ILE A 13 3.71 -19.87 30.16
C ILE A 13 2.65 -19.75 29.07
N TYR A 14 2.48 -18.55 28.51
CA TYR A 14 1.53 -18.14 27.47
C TYR A 14 0.25 -17.47 27.97
N VAL A 15 0.41 -16.25 28.50
CA VAL A 15 -0.42 -15.14 28.02
C VAL A 15 0.53 -14.14 27.35
N LEU A 16 1.14 -14.56 26.24
CA LEU A 16 1.93 -13.68 25.38
C LEU A 16 0.97 -12.94 24.44
N ASN A 17 1.01 -11.62 24.53
CA ASN A 17 0.92 -10.67 23.40
C ASN A 17 -0.21 -10.88 22.37
N TYR A 18 -1.47 -10.66 22.75
CA TYR A 18 -2.56 -10.35 21.81
C TYR A 18 -2.83 -8.84 21.67
N TRP A 19 -1.81 -8.00 21.92
CA TRP A 19 -1.86 -6.54 21.81
C TRP A 19 -0.86 -5.97 20.80
N TYR A 20 -0.35 -6.76 19.87
CA TYR A 20 0.15 -6.21 18.61
C TYR A 20 -1.03 -6.16 17.64
N LEU A 21 -1.83 -5.10 17.74
CA LEU A 21 -2.43 -4.54 16.52
C LEU A 21 -1.26 -4.45 15.52
N PHE A 22 -1.41 -5.06 14.35
CA PHE A 22 -0.43 -4.99 13.27
C PHE A 22 -0.31 -3.51 12.87
N ILE A 23 0.57 -2.75 13.53
CA ILE A 23 0.86 -1.38 13.14
C ILE A 23 1.70 -1.49 11.87
N MET A 24 1.02 -1.31 10.74
CA MET A 24 1.65 -1.19 9.42
C MET A 24 2.74 -0.13 9.49
N GLN A 25 3.95 -0.51 9.08
CA GLN A 25 5.08 0.40 9.04
C GLN A 25 4.84 1.48 7.98
N PRO A 26 5.38 2.70 8.14
CA PRO A 26 5.20 3.76 7.15
C PRO A 26 5.63 3.36 5.72
N ILE A 27 6.68 2.53 5.62
CA ILE A 27 7.14 2.01 4.33
C ILE A 27 6.15 1.03 3.71
N GLU A 28 5.56 0.13 4.50
CA GLU A 28 4.52 -0.81 4.04
C GLU A 28 3.26 -0.06 3.59
N ALA A 29 2.90 1.01 4.29
CA ALA A 29 1.79 1.89 3.87
C ALA A 29 2.10 2.56 2.53
N SER A 30 3.33 3.01 2.34
CA SER A 30 3.79 3.60 1.07
C SER A 30 3.78 2.57 -0.06
N GLU A 31 4.18 1.32 0.22
CA GLU A 31 4.16 0.22 -0.75
C GLU A 31 2.73 -0.10 -1.20
N LEU A 32 1.79 -0.16 -0.26
CA LEU A 32 0.38 -0.38 -0.59
C LEU A 32 -0.20 0.79 -1.39
N LYS A 33 0.07 2.04 -1.00
CA LYS A 33 -0.39 3.23 -1.73
C LYS A 33 0.14 3.23 -3.16
N ALA A 34 1.45 3.02 -3.32
CA ALA A 34 2.09 2.95 -4.64
C ALA A 34 1.51 1.82 -5.50
N PHE A 35 1.25 0.66 -4.90
CA PHE A 35 0.66 -0.47 -5.61
C PHE A 35 -0.79 -0.20 -6.05
N ILE A 36 -1.63 0.29 -5.15
CA ILE A 36 -3.05 0.56 -5.43
C ILE A 36 -3.21 1.66 -6.49
N LEU A 37 -2.52 2.79 -6.33
CA LEU A 37 -2.57 3.89 -7.30
C LEU A 37 -1.85 3.52 -8.61
N GLY A 38 -0.82 2.69 -8.54
CA GLY A 38 -0.18 2.11 -9.72
C GLY A 38 -1.15 1.27 -10.54
N LEU A 39 -1.98 0.44 -9.90
CA LEU A 39 -3.04 -0.32 -10.58
C LEU A 39 -4.14 0.57 -11.14
N TYR A 40 -4.56 1.61 -10.41
CA TYR A 40 -5.57 2.57 -10.84
C TYR A 40 -5.21 3.22 -12.20
N GLN A 41 -3.93 3.55 -12.38
CA GLN A 41 -3.39 4.17 -13.59
C GLN A 41 -3.29 3.24 -14.81
N LEU A 42 -3.50 1.92 -14.65
CA LEU A 42 -3.41 0.98 -15.77
C LEU A 42 -4.68 0.96 -16.61
N ASP A 43 -4.53 1.16 -17.92
CA ASP A 43 -5.64 1.08 -18.89
C ASP A 43 -6.01 -0.33 -19.34
N ALA A 44 -5.13 -1.30 -19.08
CA ALA A 44 -5.30 -2.69 -19.44
C ALA A 44 -5.40 -3.56 -18.18
N PRO A 45 -6.16 -4.68 -18.24
CA PRO A 45 -6.14 -5.67 -17.16
C PRO A 45 -4.73 -6.27 -17.01
N LEU A 46 -4.44 -6.79 -15.82
CA LEU A 46 -3.20 -7.52 -15.59
C LEU A 46 -3.17 -8.84 -16.36
N PRO A 47 -2.00 -9.31 -16.79
CA PRO A 47 -1.82 -10.67 -17.28
C PRO A 47 -2.25 -11.73 -16.25
N ASP A 48 -2.73 -12.88 -16.72
CA ASP A 48 -3.28 -13.95 -15.85
C ASP A 48 -2.26 -14.48 -14.82
N ASP A 49 -0.99 -14.55 -15.20
CA ASP A 49 0.11 -14.98 -14.32
C ASP A 49 0.34 -13.98 -13.18
N ILE A 50 0.25 -12.67 -13.46
CA ILE A 50 0.36 -11.62 -12.46
C ILE A 50 -0.87 -11.64 -11.53
N GLN A 51 -2.07 -11.81 -12.10
CA GLN A 51 -3.29 -11.96 -11.30
C GLN A 51 -3.24 -13.18 -10.37
N ALA A 52 -2.70 -14.30 -10.85
CA ALA A 52 -2.51 -15.51 -10.04
C ALA A 52 -1.53 -15.27 -8.89
N GLN A 53 -0.42 -14.55 -9.14
CA GLN A 53 0.52 -14.15 -8.09
C GLN A 53 -0.16 -13.28 -7.03
N LEU A 54 -0.95 -12.28 -7.44
CA LEU A 54 -1.66 -11.40 -6.51
C LEU A 54 -2.64 -12.14 -5.60
N LYS A 55 -3.36 -13.13 -6.13
CA LYS A 55 -4.29 -13.95 -5.32
C LYS A 55 -3.60 -14.75 -4.21
N THR A 56 -2.28 -14.94 -4.29
CA THR A 56 -1.51 -15.63 -3.25
C THR A 56 -1.10 -14.71 -2.10
N ILE A 57 -1.23 -13.40 -2.27
CA ILE A 57 -0.78 -12.37 -1.32
C ILE A 57 -1.76 -12.27 -0.15
N LYS A 58 -1.23 -12.37 1.07
CA LYS A 58 -1.97 -12.20 2.32
C LYS A 58 -1.61 -10.86 2.96
N ILE A 59 -2.48 -9.86 2.82
CA ILE A 59 -2.31 -8.56 3.47
C ILE A 59 -2.73 -8.66 4.96
N PRO A 60 -1.92 -8.16 5.91
CA PRO A 60 -0.69 -7.37 5.74
C PRO A 60 0.62 -8.18 5.70
N ALA A 61 0.59 -9.49 5.92
CA ALA A 61 1.80 -10.32 6.08
C ALA A 61 2.74 -10.34 4.85
N ASP A 62 2.21 -10.11 3.65
CA ASP A 62 2.91 -10.25 2.37
C ASP A 62 3.11 -8.92 1.63
N ILE A 63 2.98 -7.77 2.29
CA ILE A 63 3.08 -6.45 1.65
C ILE A 63 4.42 -6.29 0.90
N GLY A 64 5.54 -6.68 1.52
CA GLY A 64 6.87 -6.59 0.91
C GLY A 64 7.09 -7.45 -0.34
N LYS A 65 6.11 -8.26 -0.76
CA LYS A 65 6.14 -9.00 -2.04
C LYS A 65 5.54 -8.20 -3.20
N LEU A 66 4.79 -7.13 -2.92
CA LEU A 66 4.09 -6.35 -3.94
C LEU A 66 5.05 -5.61 -4.87
N ASP A 67 6.18 -5.14 -4.37
CA ASP A 67 7.23 -4.51 -5.17
C ASP A 67 7.74 -5.44 -6.28
N ALA A 68 8.08 -6.68 -5.93
CA ALA A 68 8.55 -7.68 -6.89
C ALA A 68 7.48 -8.00 -7.95
N ILE A 69 6.22 -8.10 -7.53
CA ILE A 69 5.10 -8.34 -8.47
C ILE A 69 4.94 -7.15 -9.42
N ALA A 70 4.98 -5.91 -8.91
CA ALA A 70 4.90 -4.72 -9.74
C ALA A 70 6.02 -4.69 -10.78
N HIS A 71 7.26 -4.97 -10.37
CA HIS A 71 8.43 -4.98 -11.26
C HIS A 71 8.43 -6.14 -12.28
N SER A 72 7.67 -7.21 -12.06
CA SER A 72 7.52 -8.31 -13.02
C SER A 72 6.65 -7.96 -14.24
N TYR A 73 5.86 -6.89 -14.17
CA TYR A 73 5.01 -6.44 -15.28
C TYR A 73 5.31 -4.98 -15.63
N PRO A 74 6.01 -4.70 -16.76
CA PRO A 74 6.55 -3.37 -17.03
C PRO A 74 5.56 -2.19 -16.98
N PRO A 75 4.30 -2.30 -17.45
CA PRO A 75 3.32 -1.23 -17.30
C PRO A 75 3.00 -0.89 -15.84
N LEU A 76 2.88 -1.90 -14.98
CA LEU A 76 2.66 -1.71 -13.55
C LEU A 76 3.92 -1.18 -12.85
N ALA A 77 5.10 -1.68 -13.22
CA ALA A 77 6.37 -1.18 -12.70
C ALA A 77 6.51 0.34 -12.93
N LYS A 78 6.13 0.82 -14.12
CA LYS A 78 6.17 2.23 -14.48
C LYS A 78 5.26 3.07 -13.57
N SER A 79 3.98 2.71 -13.45
CA SER A 79 3.03 3.48 -12.64
C SER A 79 3.35 3.38 -11.14
N TYR A 80 3.72 2.19 -10.66
CA TYR A 80 4.18 1.97 -9.29
C TYR A 80 5.34 2.89 -8.92
N LYS A 81 6.39 2.92 -9.76
CA LYS A 81 7.58 3.76 -9.53
C LYS A 81 7.23 5.25 -9.54
N GLN A 82 6.35 5.69 -10.45
CA GLN A 82 5.90 7.08 -10.50
C GLN A 82 5.24 7.51 -9.19
N VAL A 83 4.35 6.68 -8.63
CA VAL A 83 3.70 6.96 -7.35
C VAL A 83 4.70 6.89 -6.19
N TRP A 84 5.60 5.92 -6.21
CA TRP A 84 6.64 5.78 -5.20
C TRP A 84 7.58 7.00 -5.14
N ASP A 85 8.02 7.49 -6.30
CA ASP A 85 8.87 8.67 -6.40
C ASP A 85 8.14 9.91 -5.85
N ALA A 86 6.83 10.07 -6.14
CA ALA A 86 6.01 11.15 -5.59
C ALA A 86 5.86 11.06 -4.06
N LEU A 87 5.58 9.87 -3.52
CA LEU A 87 5.57 9.62 -2.07
C LEU A 87 6.91 9.99 -1.41
N SER A 88 8.03 9.64 -2.05
CA SER A 88 9.37 9.97 -1.57
C SER A 88 9.60 11.49 -1.58
N ALA A 89 9.20 12.19 -2.65
CA ALA A 89 9.35 13.64 -2.76
C ALA A 89 8.53 14.39 -1.70
N ILE A 90 7.29 13.96 -1.45
CA ILE A 90 6.43 14.51 -0.40
C ILE A 90 7.07 14.31 0.97
N ALA A 91 7.57 13.09 1.26
CA ALA A 91 8.23 12.79 2.52
C ALA A 91 9.48 13.66 2.74
N GLN A 92 10.33 13.82 1.71
CA GLN A 92 11.51 14.69 1.76
C GLN A 92 11.15 16.15 2.03
N THR A 93 10.03 16.62 1.48
CA THR A 93 9.53 17.99 1.71
C THR A 93 9.11 18.18 3.17
N ARG A 94 8.36 17.23 3.74
CA ARG A 94 7.94 17.25 5.15
C ARG A 94 9.13 17.15 6.11
N SER A 95 10.14 16.34 5.80
CA SER A 95 11.35 16.23 6.63
C SER A 95 12.15 17.53 6.75
N LYS A 96 11.91 18.51 5.87
CA LYS A 96 12.53 19.85 5.94
C LYS A 96 11.78 20.82 6.86
N GLY A 97 10.77 20.36 7.62
CA GLY A 97 9.96 21.21 8.51
C GLY A 97 8.92 22.05 7.76
N ILE A 98 8.61 21.68 6.52
CA ILE A 98 7.49 22.26 5.78
C ILE A 98 6.27 21.39 6.10
N ASP A 99 5.55 21.75 7.17
CA ASP A 99 4.38 21.01 7.68
C ASP A 99 3.17 21.09 6.75
N SER A 100 3.12 22.10 5.89
CA SER A 100 2.09 22.22 4.87
C SER A 100 2.46 21.34 3.68
N ILE A 101 1.59 20.38 3.34
CA ILE A 101 1.41 20.02 1.93
C ILE A 101 1.26 21.37 1.23
N PRO A 102 2.07 21.73 0.22
CA PRO A 102 1.93 23.02 -0.43
C PRO A 102 0.44 23.18 -0.78
N GLU A 103 -0.20 24.23 -0.23
CA GLU A 103 -1.49 24.64 -0.76
C GLU A 103 -1.28 24.75 -2.26
N LEU A 104 -2.08 24.02 -3.02
CA LEU A 104 -1.95 23.89 -4.46
C LEU A 104 -2.18 25.27 -5.09
N VAL A 105 -1.14 26.11 -5.13
CA VAL A 105 -1.19 27.37 -5.84
C VAL A 105 -1.14 26.99 -7.31
N SER A 106 -2.29 27.05 -7.95
CA SER A 106 -2.49 26.80 -9.38
C SER A 106 -1.68 27.83 -10.18
N ASN A 107 -0.42 27.53 -10.43
CA ASN A 107 0.43 28.31 -11.31
C ASN A 107 0.47 27.60 -12.68
N PRO A 108 -0.19 28.13 -13.71
CA PRO A 108 -0.21 27.50 -15.01
C PRO A 108 1.04 27.94 -15.75
N LEU A 109 2.13 27.14 -15.82
CA LEU A 109 3.18 27.24 -16.86
C LEU A 109 4.32 26.21 -16.64
N ASN A 110 4.16 24.98 -17.15
CA ASN A 110 5.15 24.28 -18.01
C ASN A 110 4.60 22.92 -18.50
N THR A 111 4.66 22.71 -19.81
CA THR A 111 3.86 21.74 -20.55
C THR A 111 4.43 20.31 -20.51
N GLU A 112 3.54 19.34 -20.23
CA GLU A 112 3.67 17.87 -20.29
C GLU A 112 4.38 17.12 -19.15
N ILE A 113 5.60 17.45 -18.72
CA ILE A 113 6.27 16.65 -17.67
C ILE A 113 5.73 16.96 -16.26
N ASP A 114 5.35 18.21 -16.01
CA ASP A 114 4.88 18.67 -14.70
C ASP A 114 3.45 18.21 -14.39
N ASN A 115 2.60 18.08 -15.40
CA ASN A 115 1.19 17.73 -15.21
C ASN A 115 1.00 16.29 -14.69
N SER A 116 1.69 15.29 -15.25
CA SER A 116 1.53 13.90 -14.80
C SER A 116 2.12 13.64 -13.41
N SER A 117 3.16 14.38 -13.01
CA SER A 117 3.65 14.35 -11.64
C SER A 117 2.64 15.00 -10.69
N ARG A 118 2.08 16.15 -11.08
CA ARG A 118 1.10 16.88 -10.29
C ARG A 118 -0.21 16.12 -10.09
N GLU A 119 -0.71 15.43 -11.12
CA GLU A 119 -1.89 14.56 -11.03
C GLU A 119 -1.69 13.41 -10.03
N VAL A 120 -0.49 12.83 -9.97
CA VAL A 120 -0.18 11.76 -9.01
C VAL A 120 -0.08 12.29 -7.59
N GLU A 121 0.51 13.47 -7.41
CA GLU A 121 0.55 14.13 -6.10
C GLU A 121 -0.84 14.52 -5.59
N GLU A 122 -1.69 15.07 -6.47
CA GLU A 122 -3.09 15.41 -6.15
C GLU A 122 -3.87 14.15 -5.71
N ALA A 123 -3.78 13.06 -6.48
CA ALA A 123 -4.40 11.78 -6.14
C ALA A 123 -3.88 11.21 -4.81
N LEU A 124 -2.59 11.36 -4.52
CA LEU A 124 -1.98 10.92 -3.26
C LEU A 124 -2.48 11.71 -2.06
N VAL A 125 -2.60 13.03 -2.19
CA VAL A 125 -3.09 13.91 -1.12
C VAL A 125 -4.54 13.57 -0.79
N GLU A 126 -5.39 13.44 -1.82
CA GLU A 126 -6.80 13.10 -1.63
C GLU A 126 -6.97 11.70 -1.04
N PHE A 127 -6.20 10.73 -1.54
CA PHE A 127 -6.20 9.38 -0.99
C PHE A 127 -5.79 9.36 0.48
N ASP A 128 -4.74 10.09 0.87
CA ASP A 128 -4.26 10.18 2.26
C ASP A 128 -5.25 10.86 3.21
N GLN A 129 -6.04 11.81 2.72
CA GLN A 129 -7.09 12.46 3.52
C GLN A 129 -8.25 11.51 3.84
N GLN A 130 -8.51 10.54 2.96
CA GLN A 130 -9.69 9.69 3.03
C GLN A 130 -9.43 8.23 3.43
N VAL A 131 -8.17 7.80 3.46
CA VAL A 131 -7.79 6.41 3.66
C VAL A 131 -6.79 6.29 4.82
N ASP A 132 -7.31 5.94 6.00
CA ASP A 132 -6.48 5.53 7.14
C ASP A 132 -5.85 4.13 6.94
N HIS A 133 -4.96 3.71 7.85
CA HIS A 133 -4.25 2.42 7.73
C HIS A 133 -5.19 1.19 7.72
N ASN A 134 -6.31 1.22 8.44
CA ASN A 134 -7.25 0.11 8.45
C ASN A 134 -8.00 0.03 7.11
N LYS A 135 -8.46 1.18 6.62
CA LYS A 135 -9.11 1.29 5.31
C LYS A 135 -8.15 0.94 4.17
N LEU A 136 -6.87 1.33 4.26
CA LEU A 136 -5.82 0.95 3.31
C LEU A 136 -5.63 -0.57 3.26
N THR A 137 -5.56 -1.21 4.42
CA THR A 137 -5.44 -2.67 4.54
C THR A 137 -6.65 -3.39 3.92
N GLU A 138 -7.85 -2.88 4.17
CA GLU A 138 -9.10 -3.41 3.63
C GLU A 138 -9.15 -3.31 2.10
N ILE A 139 -8.88 -2.11 1.57
CA ILE A 139 -8.82 -1.84 0.13
C ILE A 139 -7.79 -2.77 -0.54
N ALA A 140 -6.58 -2.87 0.03
CA ALA A 140 -5.53 -3.72 -0.50
C ALA A 140 -5.99 -5.19 -0.56
N ARG A 141 -6.65 -5.70 0.49
CA ARG A 141 -7.17 -7.07 0.51
C ARG A 141 -8.21 -7.30 -0.58
N GLN A 142 -9.14 -6.37 -0.76
CA GLN A 142 -10.16 -6.46 -1.81
C GLN A 142 -9.53 -6.50 -3.20
N ILE A 143 -8.53 -5.65 -3.45
CA ILE A 143 -7.86 -5.57 -4.76
C ILE A 143 -7.06 -6.83 -5.08
N VAL A 144 -6.21 -7.32 -4.16
CA VAL A 144 -5.35 -8.49 -4.45
C VAL A 144 -6.14 -9.79 -4.59
N GLN A 145 -7.33 -9.86 -4.00
CA GLN A 145 -8.24 -11.01 -4.09
C GLN A 145 -9.26 -10.90 -5.23
N ALA A 146 -9.33 -9.76 -5.90
CA ALA A 146 -10.29 -9.51 -6.95
C ALA A 146 -10.06 -10.42 -8.18
N LEU A 147 -11.15 -10.69 -8.91
CA LEU A 147 -11.07 -11.30 -10.23
C LEU A 147 -10.44 -10.36 -11.27
N ASN A 148 -10.54 -9.04 -11.07
CA ASN A 148 -9.89 -8.04 -11.91
C ASN A 148 -9.35 -6.92 -11.02
N PRO A 149 -8.08 -7.02 -10.55
CA PRO A 149 -7.49 -6.07 -9.62
C PRO A 149 -7.48 -4.62 -10.15
N VAL A 150 -7.25 -4.42 -11.45
CA VAL A 150 -7.21 -3.08 -12.06
C VAL A 150 -8.58 -2.42 -12.03
N LYS A 151 -9.62 -3.16 -12.44
CA LYS A 151 -10.99 -2.66 -12.39
C LYS A 151 -11.41 -2.37 -10.95
N THR A 152 -11.14 -3.29 -10.02
CA THR A 152 -11.48 -3.10 -8.61
C THR A 152 -10.77 -1.90 -8.00
N ALA A 153 -9.48 -1.68 -8.33
CA ALA A 153 -8.76 -0.48 -7.92
C ALA A 153 -9.43 0.79 -8.47
N ARG A 154 -9.82 0.81 -9.75
CA ARG A 154 -10.55 1.94 -10.36
C ARG A 154 -11.87 2.23 -9.67
N ASP A 155 -12.70 1.22 -9.47
CA ASP A 155 -14.02 1.38 -8.86
C ASP A 155 -13.88 1.94 -7.42
N ILE A 156 -12.92 1.44 -6.64
CA ILE A 156 -12.66 1.90 -5.27
C ILE A 156 -12.13 3.34 -5.26
N ILE A 157 -11.12 3.64 -6.07
CA ILE A 157 -10.49 4.97 -6.10
C ILE A 157 -11.48 6.03 -6.59
N GLN A 158 -12.31 5.72 -7.59
CA GLN A 158 -13.40 6.60 -8.01
C GLN A 158 -14.41 6.85 -6.86
N THR A 159 -14.71 5.84 -6.04
CA THR A 159 -15.60 6.04 -4.87
C THR A 159 -14.94 6.87 -3.75
N ILE A 160 -13.61 6.97 -3.74
CA ILE A 160 -12.91 7.83 -2.78
C ILE A 160 -12.91 9.27 -3.29
N PHE A 161 -12.71 9.49 -4.59
CA PHE A 161 -12.60 10.84 -5.15
C PHE A 161 -13.95 11.53 -5.47
N PHE A 162 -15.09 10.82 -5.36
CA PHE A 162 -16.43 11.33 -5.67
C PHE A 162 -17.45 10.99 -4.58
#